data_AF-G9ZR12-F1
#
_entry.id   AF-G9ZR12-F1
#
_cell.length_a   1.000
_cell.length_b   1.000
_cell.length_c   1.000
_cell.angle_alpha   90.00
_cell.angle_beta   90.00
_cell.angle_gamma   90.00
#
_symmetry.space_group_name_H-M   'P 1'
#
loop_
_entity.id
_entity.type
_entity.pdbx_description
1 polymer ?
#
loop_
_entity_poly.entity_id
_entity_poly.type
_entity_poly.pdbx_seq_one_letter_code
_entity_poly.pdbx_strand_id
1 'polypeptide(L)' 'MKHDYIYFCHDNQGNNVPLATGSTSDLQLVLWLNQQEKETIIPKKWASKELFVRVNEENFIVKNRS' A
#
# COMPACT_ATOMS: atom_id res chain seq x y z
N MET A 1 14.08 -12.74 6.72
CA MET A 1 14.37 -11.33 7.07
C MET A 1 13.04 -10.59 7.13
N LYS A 2 12.85 -9.63 8.05
CA LYS A 2 11.63 -8.80 8.04
C LYS A 2 11.82 -7.62 7.09
N HIS A 3 10.73 -7.20 6.48
CA HIS A 3 10.65 -6.10 5.54
C HIS A 3 9.70 -5.05 6.11
N ASP A 4 10.22 -3.86 6.32
CA ASP A 4 9.40 -2.71 6.72
C ASP A 4 8.79 -2.09 5.47
N TYR A 5 7.53 -1.67 5.59
CA TYR A 5 6.79 -1.13 4.46
C TYR A 5 5.91 0.06 4.83
N ILE A 6 5.64 0.89 3.84
CA ILE A 6 4.73 2.04 3.93
C ILE A 6 3.76 1.99 2.76
N TYR A 7 2.47 1.89 3.05
CA TYR A 7 1.41 2.12 2.08
C TYR A 7 1.18 3.62 1.91
N PHE A 8 1.02 4.07 0.66
CA PHE A 8 0.74 5.47 0.34
C PHE A 8 -0.12 5.60 -0.91
N CYS A 9 -0.70 6.77 -1.11
CA CYS A 9 -1.36 7.16 -2.36
C CYS A 9 -0.91 8.58 -2.77
N HIS A 10 -1.19 8.99 -4.00
CA HIS A 10 -0.93 10.37 -4.43
C HIS A 10 -2.11 11.28 -4.13
N ASP A 11 -1.88 12.45 -3.53
CA ASP A 11 -2.90 13.50 -3.46
C ASP A 11 -3.23 14.06 -4.86
N ASN A 12 -4.12 15.06 -4.94
CA ASN A 12 -4.50 15.65 -6.23
C ASN A 12 -3.40 16.51 -6.86
N GLN A 13 -2.33 16.80 -6.12
CA GLN A 13 -1.15 17.54 -6.57
C GLN A 13 0.01 16.60 -6.93
N GLY A 14 -0.17 15.28 -6.76
CA GLY A 14 0.85 14.27 -7.02
C GLY A 14 1.75 13.96 -5.81
N ASN A 15 1.53 14.58 -4.64
CA ASN A 15 2.35 14.34 -3.46
C ASN A 15 2.04 12.97 -2.85
N ASN A 16 3.07 12.29 -2.33
CA ASN A 16 2.91 11.04 -1.61
C ASN A 16 2.26 11.29 -0.25
N VAL A 17 1.13 10.64 0.01
CA VAL A 17 0.46 10.68 1.30
C VAL A 17 0.53 9.30 1.96
N PRO A 18 1.28 9.15 3.07
CA PRO A 18 1.36 7.89 3.79
C PRO A 18 0.01 7.54 4.43
N LEU A 19 -0.35 6.27 4.35
CA LEU A 19 -1.63 5.72 4.84
C LEU A 19 -1.43 4.78 6.02
N ALA A 20 -0.49 3.84 5.89
CA ALA A 20 -0.21 2.84 6.90
C ALA A 20 1.23 2.34 6.78
N THR A 21 1.78 1.87 7.89
CA THR A 21 3.12 1.28 7.96
C THR A 21 3.05 -0.08 8.63
N GLY A 22 3.98 -0.98 8.31
CA GLY A 22 4.07 -2.26 8.98
C GLY A 22 5.39 -2.97 8.71
N SER A 23 5.48 -4.20 9.21
CA SER A 23 6.66 -5.06 9.05
C SER A 23 6.22 -6.51 8.90
N THR A 24 6.77 -7.23 7.93
CA THR A 24 6.44 -8.64 7.70
C THR A 24 7.62 -9.43 7.17
N SER A 25 7.65 -10.74 7.41
CA SER A 25 8.60 -11.66 6.77
C SER A 25 8.14 -12.15 5.39
N ASP A 26 6.88 -11.93 5.04
CA ASP A 26 6.29 -12.36 3.77
C ASP A 26 5.91 -11.15 2.91
N LEU A 27 6.72 -10.89 1.88
CA LEU A 27 6.52 -9.80 0.93
C LEU A 27 5.21 -9.95 0.14
N GLN A 28 4.70 -11.18 -0.04
CA GLN A 28 3.49 -11.37 -0.82
C GLN A 28 2.27 -10.72 -0.17
N LEU A 29 2.21 -10.76 1.16
CA LEU A 29 1.14 -10.12 1.95
C LEU A 29 1.14 -8.60 1.86
N VAL A 30 2.20 -7.99 1.31
CA VAL A 30 2.33 -6.54 1.14
C VAL A 30 2.02 -6.10 -0.29
N LEU A 31 2.46 -6.89 -1.26
CA LEU A 31 2.36 -6.55 -2.67
C LEU A 31 0.99 -6.94 -3.27
N TRP A 32 0.33 -7.97 -2.71
CA TRP A 32 -0.95 -8.48 -3.19
C TRP A 32 -1.98 -8.48 -2.07
N LEU A 33 -2.87 -7.48 -2.12
CA LEU A 33 -3.99 -7.35 -1.19
C LEU A 33 -5.30 -7.68 -1.89
N ASN A 34 -6.23 -8.31 -1.19
CA ASN A 34 -7.62 -8.40 -1.62
C ASN A 34 -8.34 -7.06 -1.40
N GLN A 35 -9.56 -6.95 -1.93
CA GLN A 35 -10.35 -5.71 -1.86
C GLN A 35 -10.63 -5.28 -0.42
N GLN A 36 -10.95 -6.21 0.47
CA GLN A 36 -11.26 -5.92 1.88
C GLN A 36 -10.02 -5.38 2.62
N GLU A 37 -8.85 -5.98 2.40
CA GLU A 37 -7.57 -5.51 2.95
C GLU A 37 -7.27 -4.08 2.48
N LYS A 38 -7.47 -3.79 1.18
CA LYS A 38 -7.30 -2.44 0.63
C LYS A 38 -8.24 -1.41 1.27
N GLU A 39 -9.50 -1.76 1.50
CA GLU A 39 -10.49 -0.88 2.12
C GLU A 39 -10.20 -0.55 3.59
N THR A 40 -9.45 -1.41 4.29
CA THR A 40 -8.99 -1.11 5.65
C THR A 40 -7.82 -0.12 5.69
N ILE A 41 -7.04 -0.04 4.61
CA ILE A 41 -5.86 0.83 4.50
C ILE A 41 -6.22 2.17 3.87
N ILE A 42 -6.98 2.17 2.78
CA ILE A 42 -7.37 3.39 2.07
C ILE A 42 -8.60 4.02 2.73
N PRO A 43 -8.50 5.28 3.23
CA PRO A 43 -9.66 6.02 3.68
C PRO A 43 -10.68 6.19 2.55
N LYS A 44 -11.99 6.10 2.86
CA LYS A 44 -13.08 6.20 1.87
C LYS A 44 -12.95 7.38 0.89
N LYS A 45 -12.46 8.54 1.35
CA LYS A 45 -12.21 9.73 0.52
C LYS A 45 -11.23 9.49 -0.64
N TRP A 46 -10.40 8.46 -0.55
CA TRP A 46 -9.37 8.08 -1.52
C TRP A 46 -9.59 6.68 -2.10
N ALA A 47 -10.78 6.08 -1.94
CA ALA A 47 -11.10 4.73 -2.41
C ALA A 47 -10.86 4.53 -3.93
N SER A 48 -10.96 5.59 -4.73
CA SER A 48 -10.69 5.56 -6.17
C SER A 48 -9.22 5.73 -6.54
N LYS A 49 -8.34 5.99 -5.57
CA LYS A 49 -6.92 6.23 -5.82
C LYS A 49 -6.14 4.93 -5.87
N GLU A 50 -5.10 4.91 -6.68
CA GLU A 50 -4.16 3.79 -6.74
C GLU A 50 -3.37 3.69 -5.42
N LEU A 51 -3.24 2.46 -4.91
CA LEU A 51 -2.49 2.14 -3.71
C LEU A 51 -1.07 1.73 -4.09
N PHE A 52 -0.09 2.37 -3.47
CA PHE A 52 1.32 2.04 -3.62
C PHE A 52 1.87 1.54 -2.30
N VAL A 53 2.96 0.79 -2.37
CA VAL A 53 3.71 0.37 -1.21
C VAL A 53 5.20 0.55 -1.45
N ARG A 54 5.88 1.13 -0.46
CA ARG A 54 7.33 1.20 -0.42
C ARG A 54 7.87 0.07 0.45
N VAL A 55 8.78 -0.74 -0.06
CA VAL A 55 9.45 -1.83 0.67
C VAL A 55 10.92 -1.86 0.28
N ASN A 56 11.83 -1.91 1.26
CA ASN A 56 13.28 -1.89 1.03
C ASN A 56 13.70 -0.76 0.06
N GLU A 57 13.17 0.44 0.27
CA GLU A 57 13.40 1.65 -0.53
C GLU A 57 12.80 1.67 -1.95
N GLU A 58 12.26 0.56 -2.45
CA GLU A 58 11.59 0.44 -3.75
C GLU A 58 10.08 0.63 -3.65
N ASN A 59 9.45 1.19 -4.69
CA ASN A 59 8.01 1.45 -4.75
C ASN A 59 7.32 0.47 -5.70
N PHE A 60 6.19 -0.08 -5.27
CA PHE A 60 5.38 -1.01 -6.03
C PHE A 60 3.91 -0.57 -6.04
N ILE A 61 3.19 -0.90 -7.11
CA ILE A 61 1.74 -0.78 -7.14
C ILE A 61 1.14 -2.02 -6.47
N VAL A 62 0.27 -1.82 -5.48
CA VAL A 62 -0.39 -2.94 -4.79
C VAL A 62 -1.43 -3.58 -5.70
N LYS A 63 -1.18 -4.82 -6.12
CA LYS A 63 -2.07 -5.55 -7.03
C LYS A 63 -3.19 -6.25 -6.25
N ASN A 64 -4.28 -6.56 -6.94
CA ASN A 64 -5.33 -7.40 -6.36
C ASN A 64 -4.85 -8.86 -6.32
N ARG A 65 -4.96 -9.50 -5.17
CA ARG A 65 -4.88 -10.96 -5.07
C ARG A 65 -6.16 -11.56 -5.66
N SER A 66 -6.00 -12.42 -6.67
CA SER A 66 -7.10 -13.19 -7.29
C SER A 66 -7.66 -14.23 -6.33
#